data_AF-A0A3M1MCK3-F1
#
_entry.id   AF-A0A3M1MCK3-F1
#
_cell.length_a   1.000
_cell.length_b   1.000
_cell.length_c   1.000
_cell.angle_alpha   90.00
_cell.angle_beta   90.00
_cell.angle_gamma   90.00
#
_symmetry.space_group_name_H-M   'P 1'
#
loop_
_entity.id
_entity.type
_entity.pdbx_description
1 polymer ?
#
loop_
_entity_poly.entity_id
_entity_poly.type
_entity_poly.pdbx_seq_one_letter_code
_entity_poly.pdbx_strand_id
1 'polypeptide(L)'
;MATRALPGPAPGRSSLVAFDINPIILPGGKVTDKPRSLGRLSITASARPRPLSEKAPPAGVWQARVLTLYPQMFPGALGEGVIGRALAEGLWALAVTDIRDFALDRHRSVDDTPAGGGPGMVMRADVLGRAIDHAMAGCPPDRARWPLIALSPRGRPFSQARAAALARAEGVTLICGRFEGIDQRVLDARGVEELSIGDYVLAGGELAAQVLIEASVRLIPRVLGNAESQAAESFSEGLLEYPQYTRPQVWEGREIPEVLLSGHHARIAAWRRQRAEALTRERRPDLWRARRQEIAEGPKGEPEQSDATGPAQPAGQQKDEGHEPS
;
A
#
# COMPACT_ATOMS: atom_id res chain seq x y z
N MET A 1 -4.36 -62.59 -11.87
CA MET A 1 -5.82 -62.37 -11.76
C MET A 1 -6.07 -60.87 -11.80
N ALA A 2 -6.95 -60.45 -12.69
CA ALA A 2 -7.05 -59.10 -13.22
C ALA A 2 -7.63 -58.07 -12.23
N THR A 3 -6.97 -56.91 -12.18
CA THR A 3 -7.43 -55.66 -11.57
C THR A 3 -8.55 -55.05 -12.42
N ARG A 4 -9.72 -54.84 -11.83
CA ARG A 4 -10.92 -54.29 -12.49
C ARG A 4 -11.01 -52.78 -12.21
N ALA A 5 -10.93 -51.98 -13.27
CA ALA A 5 -11.10 -50.53 -13.24
C ALA A 5 -12.59 -50.14 -13.07
N LEU A 6 -12.85 -49.07 -12.33
CA LEU A 6 -14.16 -48.44 -12.17
C LEU A 6 -14.37 -47.34 -13.24
N PRO A 7 -15.59 -47.17 -13.79
CA PRO A 7 -15.89 -46.14 -14.79
C PRO A 7 -16.21 -44.77 -14.15
N GLY A 8 -15.77 -43.69 -14.81
CA GLY A 8 -16.01 -42.30 -14.39
C GLY A 8 -17.43 -41.78 -14.71
N PRO A 9 -17.84 -40.66 -14.09
CA PRO A 9 -19.20 -40.12 -14.23
C PRO A 9 -19.39 -39.26 -15.49
N ALA A 10 -20.60 -39.35 -16.07
CA ALA A 10 -21.07 -38.59 -17.22
C ALA A 10 -21.53 -37.15 -16.85
N PRO A 11 -21.48 -36.18 -17.78
CA PRO A 11 -21.81 -34.78 -17.49
C PRO A 11 -23.32 -34.51 -17.41
N GLY A 12 -23.76 -33.88 -16.32
CA GLY A 12 -25.12 -33.45 -16.08
C GLY A 12 -25.47 -32.13 -16.79
N ARG A 13 -26.70 -32.05 -17.29
CA ARG A 13 -27.30 -30.94 -18.04
C ARG A 13 -27.68 -29.77 -17.12
N SER A 14 -27.36 -28.54 -17.55
CA SER A 14 -27.81 -27.29 -16.94
C SER A 14 -29.32 -27.05 -17.17
N SER A 15 -30.07 -26.86 -16.09
CA SER A 15 -31.42 -26.27 -16.12
C SER A 15 -31.31 -24.75 -15.90
N LEU A 16 -31.68 -23.98 -16.92
CA LEU A 16 -31.90 -22.54 -16.82
C LEU A 16 -33.21 -22.28 -16.06
N VAL A 17 -33.12 -21.56 -14.96
CA VAL A 17 -34.28 -21.00 -14.24
C VAL A 17 -34.66 -19.69 -14.93
N ALA A 18 -35.87 -19.65 -15.49
CA ALA A 18 -36.47 -18.44 -16.04
C ALA A 18 -36.90 -17.51 -14.89
N PHE A 19 -36.46 -16.25 -14.92
CA PHE A 19 -36.97 -15.19 -14.07
C PHE A 19 -38.05 -14.42 -14.84
N ASP A 20 -39.29 -14.50 -14.34
CA ASP A 20 -40.40 -13.65 -14.79
C ASP A 20 -40.15 -12.21 -14.33
N ILE A 21 -40.07 -11.29 -15.29
CA ILE A 21 -40.04 -9.85 -15.06
C ILE A 21 -41.37 -9.29 -15.52
N ASN A 22 -42.19 -8.87 -14.54
CA ASN A 22 -43.43 -8.14 -14.78
C ASN A 22 -43.13 -6.75 -15.36
N PRO A 23 -43.80 -6.30 -16.44
CA PRO A 23 -43.55 -4.97 -17.00
C PRO A 23 -44.26 -3.87 -16.21
N ILE A 24 -43.53 -2.78 -15.97
CA ILE A 24 -44.05 -1.51 -15.46
C ILE A 24 -44.76 -0.79 -16.61
N ILE A 25 -46.06 -0.54 -16.46
CA ILE A 25 -46.87 0.22 -17.41
C ILE A 25 -46.78 1.71 -17.08
N LEU A 26 -46.26 2.52 -18.01
CA LEU A 26 -46.39 3.99 -18.01
C LEU A 26 -47.36 4.40 -19.14
N PRO A 27 -48.27 5.37 -18.92
CA PRO A 27 -49.27 5.73 -19.92
C PRO A 27 -48.73 6.74 -20.94
N GLY A 28 -48.96 6.46 -22.22
CA GLY A 28 -48.95 7.45 -23.29
C GLY A 28 -47.66 7.57 -24.10
N GLY A 29 -47.57 6.81 -25.20
CA GLY A 29 -46.54 7.02 -26.22
C GLY A 29 -46.72 6.04 -27.39
N LYS A 30 -46.90 6.57 -28.60
CA LYS A 30 -47.24 5.82 -29.82
C LYS A 30 -46.19 4.74 -30.15
N VAL A 31 -46.65 3.53 -30.42
CA VAL A 31 -45.85 2.41 -30.92
C VAL A 31 -45.51 2.64 -32.39
N THR A 32 -44.21 2.70 -32.72
CA THR A 32 -43.72 2.59 -34.09
C THR A 32 -43.07 1.23 -34.27
N ASP A 33 -43.68 0.39 -35.10
CA ASP A 33 -43.26 -0.97 -35.38
C ASP A 33 -42.16 -0.99 -36.46
N LYS A 34 -40.90 -1.17 -36.03
CA LYS A 34 -39.77 -1.55 -36.89
C LYS A 34 -38.70 -2.23 -36.02
N PRO A 35 -38.33 -3.50 -36.25
CA PRO A 35 -37.22 -4.13 -35.54
C PRO A 35 -35.90 -3.50 -36.01
N ARG A 36 -35.24 -2.73 -35.13
CA ARG A 36 -33.84 -2.33 -35.35
C ARG A 36 -32.96 -3.57 -35.17
N SER A 37 -32.41 -4.08 -36.26
CA SER A 37 -31.37 -5.11 -36.23
C SER A 37 -30.18 -4.60 -35.41
N LEU A 38 -29.89 -5.23 -34.28
CA LEU A 38 -28.62 -5.06 -33.58
C LEU A 38 -27.51 -5.49 -34.55
N GLY A 39 -26.65 -4.54 -34.92
CA GLY A 39 -25.54 -4.78 -35.82
C GLY A 39 -24.71 -5.98 -35.38
N ARG A 40 -24.34 -6.83 -36.35
CA ARG A 40 -23.52 -8.02 -36.14
C ARG A 40 -22.18 -7.61 -35.56
N LEU A 41 -21.92 -7.95 -34.29
CA LEU A 41 -20.61 -7.80 -33.68
C LEU A 41 -19.62 -8.69 -34.43
N SER A 42 -18.75 -8.08 -35.24
CA SER A 42 -17.65 -8.79 -35.89
C SER A 42 -16.56 -9.04 -34.85
N ILE A 43 -16.46 -10.28 -34.37
CA ILE A 43 -15.32 -10.73 -33.55
C ILE A 43 -14.21 -11.12 -34.51
N THR A 44 -13.19 -10.28 -34.62
CA THR A 44 -11.96 -10.63 -35.33
C THR A 44 -11.03 -11.35 -34.37
N ALA A 45 -10.83 -12.65 -34.56
CA ALA A 45 -9.83 -13.40 -33.80
C ALA A 45 -8.43 -12.92 -34.19
N SER A 46 -7.68 -12.37 -33.22
CA SER A 46 -6.25 -12.06 -33.39
C SER A 46 -5.42 -13.26 -32.95
N ALA A 47 -4.47 -13.69 -33.78
CA ALA A 47 -3.59 -14.82 -33.53
C ALA A 47 -2.38 -14.50 -32.62
N ARG A 48 -2.32 -13.30 -32.02
CA ARG A 48 -1.27 -12.94 -31.06
C ARG A 48 -1.73 -13.27 -29.63
N PRO A 49 -1.04 -14.17 -28.90
CA PRO A 49 -1.38 -14.44 -27.51
C PRO A 49 -1.16 -13.18 -26.66
N ARG A 50 -2.22 -12.69 -26.03
CA ARG A 50 -2.14 -11.62 -25.03
C ARG A 50 -1.67 -12.20 -23.70
N PRO A 51 -0.81 -11.50 -22.95
CA PRO A 51 -0.48 -11.90 -21.58
C PRO A 51 -1.76 -11.92 -20.73
N LEU A 52 -1.85 -12.83 -19.77
CA LEU A 52 -3.02 -13.08 -18.92
C LEU A 52 -3.38 -11.92 -17.96
N SER A 53 -2.85 -10.71 -18.16
CA SER A 53 -2.94 -9.55 -17.28
C SER A 53 -3.38 -8.29 -18.04
N GLU A 54 -4.56 -8.34 -18.67
CA GLU A 54 -5.17 -7.17 -19.36
C GLU A 54 -6.50 -6.73 -18.73
N LYS A 55 -6.88 -7.28 -17.57
CA LYS A 55 -8.02 -6.74 -16.82
C LYS A 55 -7.50 -5.62 -15.94
N ALA A 56 -7.88 -4.38 -16.28
CA ALA A 56 -7.72 -3.25 -15.36
C ALA A 56 -8.30 -3.66 -13.99
N PRO A 57 -7.60 -3.36 -12.88
CA PRO A 57 -8.08 -3.76 -11.57
C PRO A 57 -9.46 -3.13 -11.33
N PRO A 58 -10.34 -3.80 -10.56
CA PRO A 58 -11.63 -3.24 -10.20
C PRO A 58 -11.44 -1.85 -9.59
N ALA A 59 -12.35 -0.92 -9.91
CA ALA A 59 -12.31 0.42 -9.34
C ALA A 59 -12.30 0.34 -7.79
N GLY A 60 -11.42 1.11 -7.15
CA GLY A 60 -11.29 1.16 -5.68
C GLY A 60 -10.39 0.08 -5.07
N VAL A 61 -9.72 -0.75 -5.87
CA VAL A 61 -8.70 -1.69 -5.39
C VAL A 61 -7.36 -0.97 -5.23
N TRP A 62 -6.71 -1.15 -4.09
CA TRP A 62 -5.38 -0.59 -3.82
C TRP A 62 -4.37 -1.09 -4.86
N GLN A 63 -3.57 -0.20 -5.44
CA GLN A 63 -2.62 -0.56 -6.50
C GLN A 63 -1.19 -0.10 -6.21
N ALA A 64 -0.22 -1.00 -6.39
CA ALA A 64 1.19 -0.66 -6.52
C ALA A 64 1.57 -0.56 -8.00
N ARG A 65 2.22 0.55 -8.39
CA ARG A 65 2.90 0.71 -9.67
C ARG A 65 4.40 0.74 -9.42
N VAL A 66 5.16 -0.07 -10.14
CA VAL A 66 6.62 -0.18 -9.97
C VAL A 66 7.32 0.19 -11.27
N LEU A 67 8.19 1.19 -11.21
CA LEU A 67 9.15 1.53 -12.26
C LEU A 67 10.47 0.83 -11.96
N THR A 68 10.93 -0.04 -12.85
CA THR A 68 12.15 -0.83 -12.63
C THR A 68 12.87 -1.14 -13.94
N LEU A 69 14.15 -1.49 -13.82
CA LEU A 69 14.95 -2.10 -14.88
C LEU A 69 14.91 -3.64 -14.86
N TYR A 70 14.18 -4.26 -13.93
CA TYR A 70 14.09 -5.71 -13.80
C TYR A 70 12.63 -6.12 -13.55
N PRO A 71 11.72 -5.91 -14.53
CA PRO A 71 10.30 -6.23 -14.37
C PRO A 71 10.04 -7.70 -14.00
N GLN A 72 10.91 -8.62 -14.43
CA GLN A 72 10.85 -10.05 -14.11
C GLN A 72 11.07 -10.37 -12.61
N MET A 73 11.55 -9.42 -11.81
CA MET A 73 11.63 -9.59 -10.35
C MET A 73 10.27 -9.51 -9.66
N PHE A 74 9.21 -9.17 -10.39
CA PHE A 74 7.86 -8.99 -9.88
C PHE A 74 6.90 -10.03 -10.50
N PRO A 75 5.94 -10.58 -9.72
CA PRO A 75 5.63 -10.20 -8.34
C PRO A 75 6.67 -10.70 -7.32
N GLY A 76 7.54 -11.64 -7.69
CA GLY A 76 8.59 -12.14 -6.80
C GLY A 76 7.99 -12.73 -5.52
N ALA A 77 8.52 -12.32 -4.36
CA ALA A 77 8.00 -12.73 -3.06
C ALA A 77 6.55 -12.28 -2.82
N LEU A 78 6.09 -11.22 -3.51
CA LEU A 78 4.70 -10.73 -3.42
C LEU A 78 3.70 -11.69 -4.06
N GLY A 79 4.17 -12.64 -4.89
CA GLY A 79 3.34 -13.68 -5.49
C GLY A 79 3.02 -14.84 -4.56
N GLU A 80 3.63 -14.87 -3.36
CA GLU A 80 3.58 -16.02 -2.47
C GLU A 80 2.72 -15.75 -1.22
N GLY A 81 2.28 -16.84 -0.58
CA GLY A 81 1.59 -16.79 0.70
C GLY A 81 0.29 -15.98 0.71
N VAL A 82 0.04 -15.26 1.81
CA VAL A 82 -1.19 -14.48 1.99
C VAL A 82 -1.25 -13.27 1.05
N ILE A 83 -0.11 -12.63 0.79
CA ILE A 83 -0.01 -11.47 -0.12
C ILE A 83 -0.30 -11.88 -1.57
N GLY A 84 0.30 -12.99 -2.01
CA GLY A 84 0.07 -13.54 -3.35
C GLY A 84 -1.36 -14.01 -3.56
N ARG A 85 -1.95 -14.68 -2.56
CA ARG A 85 -3.38 -15.03 -2.59
C ARG A 85 -4.26 -13.79 -2.71
N ALA A 86 -3.99 -12.75 -1.93
CA ALA A 86 -4.72 -11.49 -2.00
C ALA A 86 -4.57 -10.81 -3.38
N LEU A 87 -3.42 -10.95 -4.03
CA LEU A 87 -3.21 -10.47 -5.41
C LEU A 87 -4.08 -11.26 -6.40
N ALA A 88 -4.10 -12.59 -6.29
CA ALA A 88 -4.90 -13.47 -7.15
C ALA A 88 -6.41 -13.27 -6.97
N GLU A 89 -6.85 -12.95 -5.76
CA GLU A 89 -8.24 -12.61 -5.42
C GLU A 89 -8.63 -11.16 -5.79
N GLY A 90 -7.67 -10.35 -6.25
CA GLY A 90 -7.91 -8.96 -6.64
C GLY A 90 -8.19 -8.02 -5.47
N LEU A 91 -7.71 -8.34 -4.27
CA LEU A 91 -7.78 -7.47 -3.09
C LEU A 91 -6.78 -6.31 -3.17
N TRP A 92 -5.73 -6.48 -3.96
CA TRP A 92 -4.78 -5.44 -4.37
C TRP A 92 -4.28 -5.75 -5.78
N ALA A 93 -3.63 -4.77 -6.43
CA ALA A 93 -3.13 -4.92 -7.80
C ALA A 93 -1.67 -4.47 -7.92
N LEU A 94 -0.93 -5.11 -8.83
CA LEU A 94 0.44 -4.77 -9.16
C LEU A 94 0.56 -4.46 -10.65
N ALA A 95 1.12 -3.30 -10.97
CA ALA A 95 1.54 -2.95 -12.33
C ALA A 95 3.04 -2.68 -12.33
N VAL A 96 3.75 -3.26 -13.29
CA VAL A 96 5.21 -3.20 -13.38
C VAL A 96 5.57 -2.64 -14.74
N THR A 97 6.42 -1.63 -14.75
CA THR A 97 6.79 -0.88 -15.95
C THR A 97 8.31 -0.95 -16.12
N ASP A 98 8.75 -1.44 -17.28
CA ASP A 98 10.17 -1.40 -17.65
C ASP A 98 10.55 0.03 -18.05
N ILE A 99 11.47 0.64 -17.30
CA ILE A 99 11.92 2.02 -17.58
C ILE A 99 12.57 2.11 -18.97
N ARG A 100 13.14 1.01 -19.47
CA ARG A 100 13.75 0.95 -20.81
C ARG A 100 12.77 1.15 -21.95
N ASP A 101 11.46 1.06 -21.72
CA ASP A 101 10.44 1.36 -22.73
C ASP A 101 10.32 2.86 -23.02
N PHE A 102 10.93 3.70 -22.17
CA PHE A 102 10.92 5.17 -22.28
C PHE A 102 12.26 5.74 -22.75
N ALA A 103 13.21 4.87 -23.08
CA ALA A 103 14.50 5.26 -23.62
C ALA A 103 14.36 5.97 -24.97
N LEU A 104 15.25 6.91 -25.26
CA LEU A 104 15.16 7.79 -26.43
C LEU A 104 15.96 7.29 -27.63
N ASP A 105 16.78 6.27 -27.44
CA ASP A 105 17.66 5.69 -28.44
C ASP A 105 17.36 4.20 -28.69
N ARG A 106 17.87 3.68 -29.81
CA ARG A 106 17.65 2.30 -30.25
C ARG A 106 18.24 1.24 -29.32
N HIS A 107 19.22 1.61 -28.50
CA HIS A 107 19.91 0.70 -27.57
C HIS A 107 19.20 0.62 -26.23
N ARG A 108 18.12 1.40 -26.05
CA ARG A 108 17.34 1.51 -24.83
C ARG A 108 18.20 1.95 -23.63
N SER A 109 19.11 2.92 -23.84
CA SER A 109 19.94 3.44 -22.77
C SER A 109 19.11 4.24 -21.75
N VAL A 110 19.33 3.96 -20.47
CA VAL A 110 18.58 4.55 -19.34
C VAL A 110 19.47 5.31 -18.36
N ASP A 111 20.77 5.24 -18.57
CA ASP A 111 21.83 5.76 -17.70
C ASP A 111 22.92 6.43 -18.53
N ASP A 112 23.70 7.29 -17.88
CA ASP A 112 24.88 7.94 -18.45
C ASP A 112 25.91 8.21 -17.34
N THR A 113 27.13 8.55 -17.73
CA THR A 113 28.20 8.94 -16.81
C THR A 113 27.81 10.15 -15.94
N PRO A 114 28.23 10.18 -14.67
CA PRO A 114 27.90 11.28 -13.76
C PRO A 114 28.58 12.59 -14.21
N ALA A 115 27.82 13.69 -14.17
CA ALA A 115 28.38 15.03 -14.28
C ALA A 115 29.32 15.29 -13.08
N GLY A 116 30.49 15.89 -13.34
CA GLY A 116 31.54 16.09 -12.33
C GLY A 116 32.54 14.93 -12.24
N GLY A 117 32.35 13.85 -13.00
CA GLY A 117 33.21 12.67 -12.99
C GLY A 117 32.91 11.73 -11.82
N GLY A 118 33.69 10.66 -11.72
CA GLY A 118 33.48 9.58 -10.75
C GLY A 118 33.16 8.23 -11.43
N PRO A 119 33.25 7.12 -10.69
CA PRO A 119 32.91 5.81 -11.22
C PRO A 119 31.38 5.65 -11.37
N GLY A 120 30.98 4.62 -12.13
CA GLY A 120 29.59 4.20 -12.23
C GLY A 120 28.75 5.04 -13.20
N MET A 121 27.44 4.82 -13.13
CA MET A 121 26.44 5.41 -14.04
C MET A 121 25.28 6.00 -13.23
N VAL A 122 24.60 6.99 -13.76
CA VAL A 122 23.43 7.64 -13.15
C VAL A 122 22.24 7.53 -14.08
N MET A 123 21.07 7.15 -13.55
CA MET A 123 19.85 7.06 -14.34
C MET A 123 19.44 8.43 -14.88
N ARG A 124 19.16 8.48 -16.19
CA ARG A 124 18.90 9.73 -16.90
C ARG A 124 17.52 10.31 -16.57
N ALA A 125 17.47 11.61 -16.31
CA ALA A 125 16.24 12.34 -15.96
C ALA A 125 15.18 12.35 -17.08
N ASP A 126 15.60 12.44 -18.34
CA ASP A 126 14.70 12.50 -19.51
C ASP A 126 13.94 11.19 -19.75
N VAL A 127 14.61 10.06 -19.56
CA VAL A 127 14.02 8.72 -19.63
C VAL A 127 13.13 8.44 -18.43
N LEU A 128 13.66 8.62 -17.21
CA LEU A 128 12.89 8.32 -16.00
C LEU A 128 11.69 9.26 -15.84
N GLY A 129 11.82 10.53 -16.23
CA GLY A 129 10.71 11.49 -16.21
C GLY A 129 9.52 11.02 -17.05
N ARG A 130 9.77 10.50 -18.25
CA ARG A 130 8.72 9.94 -19.12
C ARG A 130 8.07 8.69 -18.51
N ALA A 131 8.88 7.81 -17.91
CA ALA A 131 8.37 6.62 -17.23
C ALA A 131 7.48 6.99 -16.04
N ILE A 132 7.89 7.99 -15.23
CA ILE A 132 7.09 8.54 -14.13
C ILE A 132 5.77 9.12 -14.64
N ASP A 133 5.80 9.93 -15.70
CA ASP A 133 4.58 10.55 -16.23
C ASP A 133 3.58 9.49 -16.70
N HIS A 134 4.08 8.47 -17.40
CA HIS A 134 3.26 7.34 -17.83
C HIS A 134 2.67 6.59 -16.64
N ALA A 135 3.49 6.23 -15.64
CA ALA A 135 3.03 5.48 -14.47
C ALA A 135 2.14 6.31 -13.54
N MET A 136 2.17 7.64 -13.61
CA MET A 136 1.28 8.52 -12.86
C MET A 136 -0.01 8.85 -13.61
N ALA A 137 -0.12 8.52 -14.90
CA ALA A 137 -1.31 8.78 -15.69
C ALA A 137 -2.55 8.07 -15.08
N GLY A 138 -3.62 8.84 -14.86
CA GLY A 138 -4.87 8.36 -14.28
C GLY A 138 -4.85 8.15 -12.76
N CYS A 139 -3.71 8.37 -12.09
CA CYS A 139 -3.66 8.37 -10.62
C CYS A 139 -4.23 9.69 -10.05
N PRO A 140 -4.73 9.70 -8.81
CA PRO A 140 -5.04 10.93 -8.10
C PRO A 140 -3.81 11.87 -8.04
N PRO A 141 -3.97 13.17 -8.31
CA PRO A 141 -2.86 14.13 -8.25
C PRO A 141 -2.39 14.39 -6.80
N ASP A 142 -3.25 14.14 -5.82
CA ASP A 142 -2.94 14.28 -4.40
C ASP A 142 -1.96 13.19 -3.95
N ARG A 143 -0.76 13.60 -3.52
CA ARG A 143 0.31 12.71 -3.03
C ARG A 143 -0.04 11.99 -1.73
N ALA A 144 -1.02 12.47 -0.95
CA ALA A 144 -1.52 11.73 0.20
C ALA A 144 -2.34 10.50 -0.23
N ARG A 145 -3.09 10.62 -1.35
CA ARG A 145 -3.89 9.53 -1.94
C ARG A 145 -3.08 8.62 -2.85
N TRP A 146 -2.03 9.14 -3.50
CA TRP A 146 -1.13 8.38 -4.36
C TRP A 146 0.33 8.88 -4.25
N PRO A 147 1.10 8.38 -3.27
CA PRO A 147 2.50 8.74 -3.12
C PRO A 147 3.35 8.29 -4.31
N LEU A 148 4.36 9.09 -4.65
CA LEU A 148 5.42 8.74 -5.60
C LEU A 148 6.73 8.67 -4.84
N ILE A 149 7.31 7.47 -4.76
CA ILE A 149 8.40 7.17 -3.83
C ILE A 149 9.58 6.59 -4.59
N ALA A 150 10.78 7.14 -4.38
CA ALA A 150 12.04 6.52 -4.77
C ALA A 150 12.63 5.74 -3.58
N LEU A 151 13.07 4.51 -3.86
CA LEU A 151 13.73 3.66 -2.87
C LEU A 151 15.21 4.04 -2.86
N SER A 152 15.64 4.66 -1.76
CA SER A 152 16.93 5.33 -1.65
C SER A 152 17.47 5.23 -0.21
N PRO A 153 18.75 4.86 -0.01
CA PRO A 153 19.34 4.82 1.34
C PRO A 153 19.44 6.21 1.99
N ARG A 154 19.35 7.29 1.21
CA ARG A 154 19.28 8.69 1.72
C ARG A 154 17.90 9.05 2.25
N GLY A 155 16.89 8.25 1.92
CA GLY A 155 15.50 8.48 2.26
C GLY A 155 15.22 8.34 3.75
N ARG A 156 14.04 8.79 4.17
CA ARG A 156 13.59 8.60 5.55
C ARG A 156 13.45 7.10 5.82
N PRO A 157 13.85 6.58 6.99
CA PRO A 157 13.65 5.18 7.32
C PRO A 157 12.17 4.77 7.25
N PHE A 158 11.89 3.70 6.52
CA PHE A 158 10.57 3.12 6.41
C PHE A 158 10.14 2.55 7.76
N SER A 159 8.88 2.82 8.13
CA SER A 159 8.34 2.47 9.44
C SER A 159 6.95 1.86 9.31
N GLN A 160 6.51 1.17 10.37
CA GLN A 160 5.16 0.61 10.44
C GLN A 160 4.07 1.68 10.29
N ALA A 161 4.32 2.90 10.80
CA ALA A 161 3.41 4.03 10.62
C ALA A 161 3.31 4.44 9.14
N ARG A 162 4.42 4.44 8.38
CA ARG A 162 4.39 4.73 6.95
C ARG A 162 3.66 3.63 6.17
N ALA A 163 3.89 2.36 6.50
CA ALA A 163 3.16 1.22 5.92
C ALA A 163 1.64 1.37 6.13
N ALA A 164 1.21 1.72 7.35
CA ALA A 164 -0.20 1.95 7.67
C ALA A 164 -0.80 3.18 6.96
N ALA A 165 0.00 4.20 6.68
CA ALA A 165 -0.42 5.34 5.87
C ALA A 165 -0.59 4.95 4.39
N LEU A 166 0.34 4.14 3.85
CA LEU A 166 0.27 3.63 2.48
C LEU A 166 -0.92 2.70 2.28
N ALA A 167 -1.21 1.83 3.24
CA ALA A 167 -2.38 0.93 3.20
C ALA A 167 -3.72 1.67 3.19
N ARG A 168 -3.76 2.91 3.71
CA ARG A 168 -4.95 3.80 3.71
C ARG A 168 -5.07 4.66 2.44
N ALA A 169 -4.01 4.76 1.65
CA ALA A 169 -4.02 5.44 0.37
C ALA A 169 -4.77 4.61 -0.69
N GLU A 170 -4.96 5.15 -1.89
CA GLU A 170 -5.54 4.40 -3.02
C GLU A 170 -4.51 3.56 -3.78
N GLY A 171 -3.23 3.88 -3.59
CA GLY A 171 -2.14 3.17 -4.22
C GLY A 171 -0.82 3.90 -4.01
N VAL A 172 0.22 3.41 -4.69
CA VAL A 172 1.57 3.98 -4.62
C VAL A 172 2.30 3.74 -5.94
N THR A 173 3.09 4.71 -6.39
CA THR A 173 4.09 4.51 -7.44
C THR A 173 5.49 4.47 -6.83
N LEU A 174 6.23 3.41 -7.10
CA LEU A 174 7.56 3.13 -6.57
C LEU A 174 8.61 3.17 -7.68
N ILE A 175 9.73 3.83 -7.43
CA ILE A 175 10.86 3.96 -8.34
C ILE A 175 12.03 3.14 -7.81
N CYS A 176 12.37 2.06 -8.52
CA CYS A 176 13.52 1.23 -8.22
C CYS A 176 14.78 1.83 -8.89
N GLY A 177 15.57 2.57 -8.11
CA GLY A 177 16.87 3.07 -8.55
C GLY A 177 17.89 1.94 -8.78
N ARG A 178 18.87 2.21 -9.65
CA ARG A 178 20.01 1.34 -9.98
C ARG A 178 21.27 2.19 -10.18
N PHE A 179 22.40 1.52 -10.37
CA PHE A 179 23.71 2.14 -10.56
C PHE A 179 24.09 3.00 -9.35
N GLU A 180 24.71 4.17 -9.55
CA GLU A 180 25.02 5.12 -8.47
C GLU A 180 23.79 5.90 -7.99
N GLY A 181 22.69 5.86 -8.75
CA GLY A 181 21.42 6.46 -8.37
C GLY A 181 20.67 7.11 -9.52
N ILE A 182 19.80 8.04 -9.15
CA ILE A 182 18.90 8.76 -10.05
C ILE A 182 19.35 10.22 -10.14
N ASP A 183 19.32 10.80 -11.34
CA ASP A 183 19.54 12.23 -11.53
C ASP A 183 18.58 13.06 -10.65
N GLN A 184 19.14 13.86 -9.74
CA GLN A 184 18.37 14.58 -8.70
C GLN A 184 17.26 15.45 -9.29
N ARG A 185 17.45 16.01 -10.49
CA ARG A 185 16.49 16.94 -11.10
C ARG A 185 15.13 16.32 -11.34
N VAL A 186 15.06 15.01 -11.65
CA VAL A 186 13.77 14.34 -11.86
C VAL A 186 13.04 14.09 -10.54
N LEU A 187 13.77 13.87 -9.45
CA LEU A 187 13.20 13.70 -8.13
C LEU A 187 12.57 15.02 -7.65
N ASP A 188 13.34 16.11 -7.76
CA ASP A 188 12.91 17.44 -7.37
C ASP A 188 11.71 17.92 -8.21
N ALA A 189 11.81 17.79 -9.54
CA ALA A 189 10.77 18.27 -10.45
C ALA A 189 9.42 17.54 -10.32
N ARG A 190 9.41 16.33 -9.73
CA ARG A 190 8.19 15.50 -9.57
C ARG A 190 7.72 15.38 -8.13
N GLY A 191 8.42 16.03 -7.19
CA GLY A 191 8.13 15.96 -5.77
C GLY A 191 8.18 14.52 -5.25
N VAL A 192 9.22 13.79 -5.62
CA VAL A 192 9.39 12.38 -5.23
C VAL A 192 9.80 12.31 -3.76
N GLU A 193 9.09 11.49 -2.99
CA GLU A 193 9.50 11.13 -1.62
C GLU A 193 10.61 10.09 -1.67
N GLU A 194 11.65 10.22 -0.86
CA GLU A 194 12.67 9.18 -0.71
C GLU A 194 12.47 8.38 0.58
N LEU A 195 12.44 7.05 0.46
CA LEU A 195 12.37 6.13 1.60
C LEU A 195 13.53 5.11 1.57
N SER A 196 14.10 4.86 2.75
CA SER A 196 15.12 3.84 2.99
C SER A 196 14.52 2.67 3.77
N ILE A 197 14.92 1.43 3.47
CA ILE A 197 14.53 0.25 4.27
C ILE A 197 15.58 -0.14 5.34
N GLY A 198 16.63 0.68 5.48
CA GLY A 198 17.61 0.56 6.55
C GLY A 198 18.99 1.08 6.16
N ASP A 199 19.90 1.08 7.15
CA ASP A 199 21.24 1.65 7.03
C ASP A 199 22.22 0.66 6.39
N TYR A 200 21.94 0.29 5.14
CA TYR A 200 22.75 -0.60 4.32
C TYR A 200 22.51 -0.31 2.83
N VAL A 201 23.38 -0.83 1.96
CA VAL A 201 23.32 -0.57 0.51
C VAL A 201 22.90 -1.84 -0.23
N LEU A 202 21.93 -1.70 -1.13
CA LEU A 202 21.48 -2.74 -2.05
C LEU A 202 21.90 -2.41 -3.48
N ALA A 203 22.00 -3.43 -4.33
CA ALA A 203 22.29 -3.24 -5.76
C ALA A 203 21.15 -2.56 -6.55
N GLY A 204 19.97 -2.38 -5.94
CA GLY A 204 18.81 -1.76 -6.55
C GLY A 204 17.60 -1.69 -5.63
N GLY A 205 16.61 -0.90 -6.04
CA GLY A 205 15.41 -0.64 -5.25
C GLY A 205 14.35 -1.76 -5.27
N GLU A 206 14.51 -2.83 -6.05
CA GLU A 206 13.44 -3.83 -6.27
C GLU A 206 13.08 -4.61 -5.01
N LEU A 207 14.08 -4.99 -4.19
CA LEU A 207 13.81 -5.66 -2.91
C LEU A 207 13.16 -4.70 -1.90
N ALA A 208 13.58 -3.43 -1.89
CA ALA A 208 12.98 -2.40 -1.05
C ALA A 208 11.52 -2.11 -1.43
N ALA A 209 11.22 -2.10 -2.73
CA ALA A 209 9.85 -1.99 -3.22
C ALA A 209 9.00 -3.18 -2.78
N GLN A 210 9.51 -4.41 -2.86
CA GLN A 210 8.80 -5.60 -2.37
C GLN A 210 8.54 -5.53 -0.86
N VAL A 211 9.52 -5.11 -0.05
CA VAL A 211 9.34 -4.92 1.40
C VAL A 211 8.23 -3.90 1.70
N LEU A 212 8.26 -2.75 1.04
CA LEU A 212 7.28 -1.69 1.26
C LEU A 212 5.87 -2.13 0.83
N ILE A 213 5.74 -2.81 -0.31
CA ILE A 213 4.45 -3.35 -0.77
C ILE A 213 3.94 -4.41 0.20
N GLU A 214 4.75 -5.39 0.59
CA GLU A 214 4.36 -6.45 1.53
C GLU A 214 3.82 -5.87 2.85
N ALA A 215 4.61 -4.98 3.47
CA ALA A 215 4.27 -4.37 4.75
C ALA A 215 3.01 -3.50 4.68
N SER A 216 2.71 -2.92 3.52
CA SER A 216 1.51 -2.09 3.31
C SER A 216 0.29 -2.97 2.99
N VAL A 217 0.41 -3.90 2.06
CA VAL A 217 -0.70 -4.75 1.59
C VAL A 217 -1.25 -5.62 2.71
N ARG A 218 -0.41 -6.14 3.60
CA ARG A 218 -0.88 -6.94 4.75
C ARG A 218 -1.84 -6.17 5.67
N LEU A 219 -1.77 -4.84 5.69
CA LEU A 219 -2.63 -3.98 6.51
C LEU A 219 -3.96 -3.63 5.80
N ILE A 220 -4.12 -3.98 4.53
CA ILE A 220 -5.37 -3.74 3.79
C ILE A 220 -6.45 -4.67 4.36
N PRO A 221 -7.67 -4.13 4.63
CA PRO A 221 -8.78 -4.94 5.12
C PRO A 221 -9.05 -6.15 4.22
N ARG A 222 -9.27 -7.31 4.86
CA ARG A 222 -9.51 -8.64 4.25
C ARG A 222 -8.26 -9.38 3.75
N VAL A 223 -7.06 -8.81 3.79
CA VAL A 223 -5.84 -9.53 3.38
C VAL A 223 -5.43 -10.60 4.41
N LEU A 224 -5.20 -10.23 5.67
CA LEU A 224 -4.77 -11.18 6.72
C LEU A 224 -5.92 -11.97 7.37
N GLY A 225 -7.17 -11.60 7.14
CA GLY A 225 -8.36 -12.30 7.65
C GLY A 225 -8.67 -12.11 9.15
N ASN A 226 -7.67 -11.94 10.02
CA ASN A 226 -7.87 -11.71 11.47
C ASN A 226 -7.32 -10.34 11.92
N ALA A 227 -8.23 -9.39 12.16
CA ALA A 227 -7.88 -8.03 12.59
C ALA A 227 -7.24 -7.99 14.00
N GLU A 228 -7.59 -8.92 14.90
CA GLU A 228 -7.06 -8.94 16.27
C GLU A 228 -5.57 -9.28 16.31
N SER A 229 -5.07 -10.04 15.33
CA SER A 229 -3.65 -10.39 15.24
C SER A 229 -2.78 -9.16 14.97
N GLN A 230 -3.28 -8.17 14.23
CA GLN A 230 -2.51 -6.97 13.87
C GLN A 230 -2.26 -6.05 15.07
N ALA A 231 -3.17 -6.05 16.05
CA ALA A 231 -3.07 -5.21 17.25
C ALA A 231 -2.01 -5.70 18.25
N ALA A 232 -1.60 -6.97 18.17
CA ALA A 232 -0.62 -7.57 19.08
C ALA A 232 0.79 -7.70 18.47
N GLU A 233 0.97 -7.32 17.20
CA GLU A 233 2.25 -7.43 16.49
C GLU A 233 3.28 -6.40 16.97
N SER A 234 4.55 -6.71 16.73
CA SER A 234 5.64 -5.77 17.00
C SER A 234 5.38 -4.40 16.34
N PHE A 235 5.74 -3.34 17.06
CA PHE A 235 5.63 -1.93 16.68
C PHE A 235 4.20 -1.34 16.65
N SER A 236 3.14 -2.14 16.78
CA SER A 236 1.74 -1.66 16.82
C SER A 236 1.48 -0.70 17.99
N GLU A 237 1.97 -1.05 19.19
CA GLU A 237 1.93 -0.21 20.39
C GLU A 237 3.31 0.34 20.77
N GLY A 238 4.25 0.44 19.81
CA GLY A 238 5.63 0.84 20.11
C GLY A 238 6.41 -0.18 20.97
N LEU A 239 5.92 -1.42 21.06
CA LEU A 239 6.55 -2.54 21.76
C LEU A 239 6.92 -3.66 20.77
N LEU A 240 7.92 -4.47 21.10
CA LEU A 240 8.12 -5.77 20.49
C LEU A 240 7.08 -6.78 20.98
N GLU A 241 6.74 -7.74 20.14
CA GLU A 241 5.82 -8.82 20.49
C GLU A 241 6.41 -9.76 21.55
N TYR A 242 5.54 -10.36 22.36
CA TYR A 242 5.94 -11.33 23.37
C TYR A 242 6.39 -12.67 22.74
N PRO A 243 7.17 -13.49 23.46
CA PRO A 243 7.56 -14.81 22.97
C PRO A 243 6.35 -15.72 22.75
N GLN A 244 6.26 -16.31 21.56
CA GLN A 244 5.20 -17.22 21.14
C GLN A 244 5.59 -18.67 21.44
N TYR A 245 4.60 -19.49 21.82
CA TYR A 245 4.79 -20.91 22.12
C TYR A 245 3.71 -21.72 21.42
N THR A 246 4.06 -22.92 20.97
CA THR A 246 3.14 -23.87 20.37
C THR A 246 3.51 -25.29 20.81
N ARG A 247 2.67 -26.26 20.46
CA ARG A 247 2.91 -27.68 20.77
C ARG A 247 4.22 -28.16 20.13
N PRO A 248 4.95 -29.10 20.77
CA PRO A 248 4.61 -29.82 22.01
C PRO A 248 4.83 -28.99 23.29
N GLN A 249 4.21 -29.40 24.41
CA GLN A 249 4.31 -28.68 25.69
C GLN A 249 5.73 -28.68 26.28
N VAL A 250 6.50 -29.75 26.04
CA VAL A 250 7.89 -29.88 26.44
C VAL A 250 8.71 -30.24 25.21
N TRP A 251 9.75 -29.46 24.94
CA TRP A 251 10.72 -29.72 23.88
C TRP A 251 12.13 -29.61 24.47
N GLU A 252 12.90 -30.70 24.40
CA GLU A 252 14.28 -30.76 24.96
C GLU A 252 14.37 -30.31 26.43
N GLY A 253 13.39 -30.70 27.26
CA GLY A 253 13.32 -30.32 28.67
C GLY A 253 12.90 -28.86 28.91
N ARG A 254 12.48 -28.13 27.86
CA ARG A 254 11.98 -26.75 27.95
C ARG A 254 10.46 -26.75 27.87
N GLU A 255 9.83 -26.25 28.91
CA GLU A 255 8.36 -26.23 29.02
C GLU A 255 7.77 -24.92 28.50
N ILE A 256 6.53 -24.98 27.99
CA ILE A 256 5.70 -23.80 27.77
C ILE A 256 5.36 -23.19 29.14
N PRO A 257 5.46 -21.86 29.32
CA PRO A 257 5.07 -21.20 30.57
C PRO A 257 3.67 -21.60 31.03
N GLU A 258 3.54 -22.08 32.28
CA GLU A 258 2.28 -22.63 32.83
C GLU A 258 1.08 -21.67 32.69
N VAL A 259 1.32 -20.36 32.84
CA VAL A 259 0.29 -19.32 32.66
C VAL A 259 -0.37 -19.39 31.27
N LEU A 260 0.35 -19.76 30.22
CA LEU A 260 -0.18 -19.92 28.85
C LEU A 260 -1.03 -21.18 28.69
N LEU A 261 -0.90 -22.14 29.59
CA LEU A 261 -1.67 -23.39 29.62
C LEU A 261 -2.92 -23.27 30.51
N SER A 262 -3.04 -22.21 31.30
CA SER A 262 -4.07 -22.07 32.35
C SER A 262 -5.48 -21.73 31.84
N GLY A 263 -5.63 -21.29 30.60
CA GLY A 263 -6.91 -20.79 30.05
C GLY A 263 -7.40 -19.46 30.65
N HIS A 264 -6.69 -18.89 31.63
CA HIS A 264 -7.08 -17.62 32.25
C HIS A 264 -6.68 -16.42 31.38
N HIS A 265 -7.59 -15.98 30.49
CA HIS A 265 -7.34 -14.90 29.52
C HIS A 265 -6.72 -13.63 30.12
N ALA A 266 -7.20 -13.16 31.28
CA ALA A 266 -6.64 -11.97 31.93
C ALA A 266 -5.18 -12.17 32.39
N ARG A 267 -4.84 -13.35 32.95
CA ARG A 267 -3.46 -13.67 33.36
C ARG A 267 -2.55 -13.82 32.14
N ILE A 268 -3.06 -14.42 31.07
CA ILE A 268 -2.33 -14.56 29.80
C ILE A 268 -2.05 -13.18 29.19
N ALA A 269 -3.04 -12.30 29.13
CA ALA A 269 -2.87 -10.94 28.62
C ALA A 269 -1.85 -10.13 29.44
N ALA A 270 -1.94 -10.19 30.77
CA ALA A 270 -0.98 -9.54 31.66
C ALA A 270 0.45 -10.07 31.47
N TRP A 271 0.61 -11.39 31.36
CA TRP A 271 1.91 -12.02 31.10
C TRP A 271 2.47 -11.60 29.73
N ARG A 272 1.65 -11.61 28.68
CA ARG A 272 2.03 -11.20 27.32
C ARG A 272 2.54 -9.76 27.33
N ARG A 273 1.80 -8.86 27.96
CA ARG A 273 2.19 -7.45 28.09
C ARG A 273 3.53 -7.30 28.83
N GLN A 274 3.67 -7.96 29.98
CA GLN A 274 4.91 -7.91 30.76
C GLN A 274 6.12 -8.41 29.95
N ARG A 275 5.95 -9.49 29.17
CA ARG A 275 7.02 -10.03 28.32
C ARG A 275 7.37 -9.13 27.14
N ALA A 276 6.37 -8.56 26.48
CA ALA A 276 6.57 -7.56 25.43
C ALA A 276 7.37 -6.35 25.94
N GLU A 277 6.99 -5.79 27.10
CA GLU A 277 7.69 -4.67 27.72
C GLU A 277 9.13 -5.03 28.12
N ALA A 278 9.33 -6.20 28.76
CA ALA A 278 10.66 -6.67 29.14
C ALA A 278 11.57 -6.85 27.92
N LEU A 279 11.06 -7.49 26.86
CA LEU A 279 11.81 -7.74 25.62
C LEU A 279 12.15 -6.44 24.90
N THR A 280 11.21 -5.50 24.85
CA THR A 280 11.43 -4.18 24.25
C THR A 280 12.51 -3.41 25.00
N ARG A 281 12.44 -3.39 26.33
CA ARG A 281 13.45 -2.73 27.17
C ARG A 281 14.85 -3.32 26.96
N GLU A 282 14.94 -4.63 26.79
CA GLU A 282 16.21 -5.34 26.58
C GLU A 282 16.77 -5.11 25.16
N ARG A 283 15.94 -5.30 24.11
CA ARG A 283 16.42 -5.39 22.72
C ARG A 283 16.25 -4.10 21.91
N ARG A 284 15.31 -3.24 22.30
CA ARG A 284 14.98 -1.97 21.64
C ARG A 284 14.79 -0.85 22.68
N PRO A 285 15.84 -0.51 23.44
CA PRO A 285 15.77 0.54 24.47
C PRO A 285 15.44 1.92 23.90
N ASP A 286 15.63 2.13 22.60
CA ASP A 286 15.13 3.29 21.86
C ASP A 286 13.59 3.33 21.84
N LEU A 287 12.91 2.25 21.45
CA LEU A 287 11.45 2.16 21.47
C LEU A 287 10.89 2.28 22.89
N TRP A 288 11.57 1.65 23.85
CA TRP A 288 11.16 1.74 25.26
C TRP A 288 11.19 3.19 25.79
N ARG A 289 12.22 3.97 25.43
CA ARG A 289 12.33 5.38 25.82
C ARG A 289 11.23 6.22 25.17
N ALA A 290 11.01 6.06 23.86
CA ALA A 290 9.95 6.78 23.14
C ALA A 290 8.58 6.51 23.75
N ARG A 291 8.24 5.24 24.01
CA ARG A 291 6.98 4.87 24.66
C ARG A 291 6.81 5.48 26.05
N ARG A 292 7.89 5.54 26.85
CA ARG A 292 7.84 6.18 28.17
C ARG A 292 7.58 7.68 28.09
N GLN A 293 8.11 8.35 27.07
CA GLN A 293 7.85 9.77 26.83
C GLN A 293 6.39 10.00 26.44
N GLU A 294 5.85 9.20 25.51
CA GLU A 294 4.42 9.26 25.13
C GLU A 294 3.48 9.08 26.32
N ILE A 295 3.77 8.14 27.22
CA ILE A 295 2.99 7.92 28.45
C ILE A 295 3.10 9.12 29.40
N ALA A 296 4.28 9.73 29.51
CA ALA A 296 4.52 10.87 30.39
C ALA A 296 3.87 12.17 29.89
N GLU A 297 3.80 12.36 28.57
CA GLU A 297 3.18 13.53 27.93
C GLU A 297 1.65 13.46 27.92
N GLY A 298 1.06 12.26 28.12
CA GLY A 298 -0.39 12.04 28.04
C GLY A 298 -0.93 12.16 26.61
N PRO A 299 -2.21 11.82 26.36
CA PRO A 299 -2.81 12.06 25.05
C PRO A 299 -2.78 13.56 24.76
N LYS A 300 -2.17 13.96 23.63
CA LYS A 300 -2.24 15.34 23.14
C LYS A 300 -3.70 15.70 22.92
N GLY A 301 -4.28 16.46 23.85
CA GLY A 301 -5.64 16.99 23.76
C GLY A 301 -5.82 17.76 22.44
N GLU A 302 -7.01 17.65 21.88
CA GLU A 302 -7.44 18.48 20.74
C GLU A 302 -7.16 19.96 21.07
N PRO A 303 -6.65 20.76 20.11
CA PRO A 303 -6.47 22.18 20.36
C PRO A 303 -7.85 22.80 20.64
N GLU A 304 -8.06 23.27 21.88
CA GLU A 304 -9.20 24.11 22.24
C GLU A 304 -9.23 25.31 21.27
N GLN A 305 -10.18 25.29 20.34
CA GLN A 305 -10.60 26.50 19.64
C GLN A 305 -11.28 27.39 20.68
N SER A 306 -10.54 28.39 21.15
CA SER A 306 -11.11 29.46 21.96
C SER A 306 -12.00 30.33 21.08
N ASP A 307 -13.31 30.12 21.21
CA ASP A 307 -14.33 31.04 20.70
C ASP A 307 -14.26 32.36 21.49
N ALA A 308 -13.50 33.32 20.97
CA ALA A 308 -13.62 34.71 21.37
C ALA A 308 -14.87 35.31 20.71
N THR A 309 -16.03 35.19 21.35
CA THR A 309 -17.20 36.03 21.03
C THR A 309 -17.58 36.86 22.25
N GLY A 310 -17.01 38.07 22.34
CA GLY A 310 -17.50 39.11 23.25
C GLY A 310 -18.52 40.00 22.53
N PRO A 311 -19.71 40.27 23.09
CA PRO A 311 -20.70 41.10 22.44
C PRO A 311 -20.35 42.59 22.61
N ALA A 312 -20.15 43.30 21.50
CA ALA A 312 -20.09 44.76 21.51
C ALA A 312 -21.52 45.33 21.43
N GLN A 313 -21.97 45.99 22.50
CA GLN A 313 -23.16 46.84 22.49
C GLN A 313 -22.85 48.22 21.90
N PRO A 314 -23.83 48.92 21.28
CA PRO A 314 -23.59 50.16 20.56
C PRO A 314 -24.01 51.44 21.33
N ALA A 315 -23.52 52.56 20.78
CA ALA A 315 -24.05 53.93 20.83
C ALA A 315 -23.57 54.90 21.94
N GLY A 316 -23.13 56.08 21.49
CA GLY A 316 -22.92 57.28 22.31
C GLY A 316 -22.23 58.41 21.53
N GLN A 317 -23.00 59.23 20.81
CA GLN A 317 -22.56 60.50 20.23
C GLN A 317 -22.47 61.61 21.30
N GLN A 318 -21.43 62.46 21.23
CA GLN A 318 -21.38 63.89 21.61
C GLN A 318 -19.94 64.37 21.30
N LYS A 319 -19.66 65.15 20.24
CA LYS A 319 -19.81 66.60 20.01
C LYS A 319 -19.14 67.54 21.03
N ASP A 320 -18.18 68.28 20.45
CA ASP A 320 -17.75 69.67 20.69
C ASP A 320 -16.76 70.04 21.80
N GLU A 321 -16.02 71.11 21.44
CA GLU A 321 -15.08 71.96 22.20
C GLU A 321 -13.67 71.35 22.40
N GLY A 322 -12.55 71.91 21.95
CA GLY A 322 -12.20 73.31 21.73
C GLY A 322 -11.00 73.66 22.61
N HIS A 323 -9.96 74.27 22.02
CA HIS A 323 -8.85 75.02 22.66
C HIS A 323 -7.53 74.27 23.00
N GLU A 324 -6.50 74.60 22.19
CA GLU A 324 -5.08 74.79 22.57
C GLU A 324 -4.93 75.70 23.83
N PRO A 325 -3.77 75.82 24.53
CA PRO A 325 -2.42 75.89 23.96
C PRO A 325 -1.25 75.31 24.79
N SER A 326 -0.11 75.19 24.09
CA SER A 326 1.29 75.53 24.45
C SER A 326 2.30 74.50 23.93
#